data_AF-A0A3M6WX81-F1
#
_entry.id   AF-A0A3M6WX81-F1
#
_cell.length_a   1.000
_cell.length_b   1.000
_cell.length_c   1.000
_cell.angle_alpha   90.00
_cell.angle_beta   90.00
_cell.angle_gamma   90.00
#
_symmetry.space_group_name_H-M   'P 1'
#
loop_
_entity.id
_entity.type
_entity.pdbx_description
1 polymer ?
#
loop_
_entity_poly.entity_id
_entity_poly.type
_entity_poly.pdbx_seq_one_letter_code
_entity_poly.pdbx_strand_id
1 'polypeptide(L)'
;MTLDYKRFRTAQLARFAHNRNLNVEVRPRQERGCYLRALIDADNDATFRFFDLPAEMRNSVYEHLLRLRDLQHGWRCYPEILATCKQVNREAREYLT
;
A
#
# COMPACT_ATOMS: atom_id res chain seq x y z
N MET A 1 -0.24 -6.32 -1.94
CA MET A 1 -0.81 -7.64 -1.58
C MET A 1 -1.95 -7.40 -0.61
N THR A 2 -3.20 -7.59 -1.03
CA THR A 2 -4.36 -7.59 -0.13
C THR A 2 -4.49 -8.96 0.53
N LEU A 3 -4.64 -9.00 1.86
CA LEU A 3 -4.84 -10.23 2.60
C LEU A 3 -6.23 -10.79 2.29
N ASP A 4 -6.32 -12.09 1.97
CA ASP A 4 -7.64 -12.75 1.84
C ASP A 4 -8.24 -13.01 3.23
N TYR A 5 -8.97 -12.02 3.74
CA TYR A 5 -9.63 -12.07 5.05
C TYR A 5 -10.64 -13.22 5.20
N LYS A 6 -11.14 -13.79 4.09
CA LYS A 6 -12.12 -14.89 4.15
C LYS A 6 -11.51 -16.17 4.75
N ARG A 7 -10.18 -16.32 4.67
CA ARG A 7 -9.46 -17.52 5.15
C ARG A 7 -9.22 -17.52 6.66
N PHE A 8 -9.41 -16.39 7.34
CA PHE A 8 -9.14 -16.24 8.76
C PHE A 8 -10.39 -16.47 9.62
N ARG A 9 -10.20 -16.95 10.85
CA ARG A 9 -11.27 -17.12 11.85
C ARG A 9 -11.71 -15.77 12.42
N THR A 10 -12.93 -15.69 12.94
CA THR A 10 -13.49 -14.44 13.51
C THR A 10 -12.60 -13.83 14.59
N ALA A 11 -12.04 -14.64 15.49
CA ALA A 11 -11.11 -14.17 16.52
C ALA A 11 -9.83 -13.53 15.94
N GLN A 12 -9.34 -14.03 14.80
CA GLN A 12 -8.18 -13.44 14.12
C GLN A 12 -8.55 -12.12 13.45
N LEU A 13 -9.74 -12.04 12.84
CA LEU A 13 -10.25 -10.80 12.26
C LEU A 13 -10.45 -9.72 13.34
N ALA A 14 -10.99 -10.08 14.50
CA ALA A 14 -11.11 -9.17 15.64
C ALA A 14 -9.73 -8.65 16.10
N ARG A 15 -8.73 -9.53 16.18
CA ARG A 15 -7.34 -9.14 16.50
C ARG A 15 -6.74 -8.20 15.47
N PHE A 16 -6.99 -8.43 14.17
CA PHE A 16 -6.50 -7.55 13.11
C PHE A 16 -7.16 -6.17 13.18
N ALA A 17 -8.48 -6.11 13.42
CA ALA A 17 -9.19 -4.85 13.59
C ALA A 17 -8.67 -4.06 14.80
N HIS A 18 -8.46 -4.76 15.93
CA HIS A 18 -7.87 -4.15 17.14
C HIS A 18 -6.45 -3.63 16.89
N ASN A 19 -5.58 -4.41 16.26
CA ASN A 19 -4.20 -4.00 15.98
C ASN A 19 -4.11 -2.77 15.07
N ARG A 20 -5.14 -2.55 14.24
CA ARG A 20 -5.26 -1.39 13.36
C ARG A 20 -6.03 -0.23 14.00
N ASN A 21 -6.37 -0.33 15.28
CA ASN A 21 -7.18 0.64 16.02
C ASN A 21 -8.51 0.97 15.32
N LEU A 22 -9.12 -0.01 14.64
CA LEU A 22 -10.42 0.17 13.98
C LEU A 22 -11.54 0.09 15.01
N ASN A 23 -12.37 1.12 15.07
CA ASN A 23 -13.56 1.12 15.90
C ASN A 23 -14.71 0.40 15.16
N VAL A 24 -14.91 -0.88 15.48
CA VAL A 24 -15.93 -1.71 14.83
C VAL A 24 -17.11 -1.90 15.78
N GLU A 25 -18.27 -1.34 15.42
CA GLU A 25 -19.52 -1.63 16.11
C GLU A 25 -20.00 -3.04 15.75
N VAL A 26 -19.84 -3.96 16.70
CA VAL A 26 -20.17 -5.37 16.51
C VAL A 26 -21.65 -5.59 16.80
N ARG A 27 -22.41 -6.02 15.77
CA ARG A 27 -23.79 -6.46 15.95
C ARG A 27 -23.82 -7.94 16.37
N PRO A 28 -24.61 -8.31 17.41
CA PRO A 28 -24.76 -9.71 17.81
C PRO A 28 -25.19 -10.57 16.61
N ARG A 29 -24.61 -11.76 16.47
CA ARG A 29 -24.82 -12.73 15.35
C ARG A 29 -24.23 -12.33 13.98
N GLN A 30 -23.65 -11.14 13.82
CA GLN A 30 -23.03 -10.69 12.55
C GLN A 30 -21.55 -10.28 12.70
N GLU A 31 -20.92 -10.64 13.82
CA GLU A 31 -19.59 -10.17 14.22
C GLU A 31 -18.52 -10.38 13.14
N ARG A 32 -18.51 -11.57 12.52
CA ARG A 32 -17.58 -11.89 11.43
C ARG A 32 -17.73 -10.94 10.24
N GLY A 33 -18.97 -10.64 9.85
CA GLY A 33 -19.25 -9.76 8.73
C GLY A 33 -18.82 -8.32 9.02
N CYS A 34 -19.06 -7.83 10.24
CA CYS A 34 -18.63 -6.51 10.69
C CYS A 34 -17.11 -6.35 10.60
N TYR A 35 -16.33 -7.30 11.15
CA TYR A 35 -14.87 -7.23 11.08
C TYR A 35 -14.34 -7.36 9.66
N LEU A 36 -14.91 -8.26 8.85
CA LEU A 36 -14.47 -8.44 7.47
C LEU A 36 -14.69 -7.18 6.65
N ARG A 37 -15.86 -6.55 6.78
CA ARG A 37 -16.18 -5.31 6.09
C ARG A 37 -15.28 -4.17 6.55
N ALA A 38 -15.11 -3.98 7.86
CA ALA A 38 -14.24 -2.95 8.39
C ALA A 38 -12.77 -3.11 7.95
N LEU A 39 -12.25 -4.34 7.88
CA LEU A 39 -10.88 -4.60 7.42
C LEU A 39 -10.71 -4.36 5.91
N ILE A 40 -11.71 -4.73 5.10
CA ILE A 40 -11.72 -4.49 3.66
C ILE A 40 -11.83 -2.99 3.38
N ASP A 41 -12.76 -2.31 4.04
CA ASP A 41 -12.97 -0.87 3.89
C ASP A 41 -11.70 -0.12 4.31
N ALA A 42 -11.08 -0.49 5.43
CA ALA A 42 -9.80 0.08 5.86
C ALA A 42 -8.65 -0.19 4.88
N ASP A 43 -8.60 -1.36 4.22
CA ASP A 43 -7.59 -1.65 3.18
C ASP A 43 -7.87 -0.89 1.87
N ASN A 44 -9.13 -0.65 1.54
CA ASN A 44 -9.53 0.15 0.37
C ASN A 44 -9.24 1.64 0.60
N ASP A 45 -9.51 2.13 1.81
CA ASP A 45 -9.24 3.52 2.22
C ASP A 45 -7.75 3.75 2.53
N ALA A 46 -6.96 2.68 2.66
CA ALA A 46 -5.52 2.79 2.86
C ALA A 46 -4.85 3.39 1.62
N THR A 47 -4.76 4.73 1.62
CA THR A 47 -4.00 5.47 0.63
C THR A 47 -2.54 5.53 1.06
N PHE A 48 -1.66 5.01 0.22
CA PHE A 48 -0.23 5.18 0.42
C PHE A 48 0.13 6.63 0.09
N ARG A 49 0.35 7.43 1.13
CA ARG A 49 0.77 8.83 1.00
C ARG A 49 2.25 8.87 0.65
N PHE A 50 2.54 8.73 -0.65
CA PHE A 50 3.91 8.70 -1.16
C PHE A 50 4.75 9.91 -0.73
N PHE A 51 4.14 11.10 -0.60
CA PHE A 51 4.82 12.31 -0.16
C PHE A 51 5.02 12.42 1.35
N ASP A 52 4.34 11.62 2.16
CA ASP A 52 4.62 11.53 3.59
C ASP A 52 5.91 10.75 3.87
N LEU A 53 6.44 10.05 2.86
CA LEU A 53 7.77 9.47 2.93
C LEU A 53 8.85 10.56 2.91
N PRO A 54 9.93 10.42 3.71
CA PRO A 54 11.13 11.23 3.57
C PRO A 54 11.70 11.21 2.15
N ALA A 55 12.40 12.27 1.77
CA ALA A 55 12.96 12.41 0.43
C ALA A 55 13.90 11.24 0.07
N GLU A 56 14.69 10.77 1.04
CA GLU A 56 15.62 9.65 0.91
C GLU A 56 14.89 8.36 0.53
N MET A 57 13.72 8.10 1.14
CA MET A 57 12.91 6.92 0.81
C MET A 57 12.26 7.04 -0.57
N ARG A 58 11.80 8.24 -0.95
CA ARG A 58 11.27 8.48 -2.31
C ARG A 58 12.35 8.29 -3.37
N ASN A 59 13.56 8.73 -3.10
CA ASN A 59 14.73 8.53 -3.95
C ASN A 59 15.01 7.04 -4.18
N SER A 60 14.98 6.22 -3.11
CA SER A 60 15.11 4.76 -3.27
C SER A 60 14.01 4.15 -4.15
N VAL A 61 12.78 4.65 -4.06
CA VAL A 61 11.68 4.22 -4.94
C VAL A 61 11.95 4.63 -6.38
N TYR A 62 12.40 5.86 -6.64
CA TYR A 62 12.75 6.32 -7.99
C TYR A 62 13.91 5.52 -8.58
N GLU A 63 14.95 5.24 -7.80
CA GLU A 63 16.04 4.38 -8.23
C GLU A 63 15.53 2.99 -8.63
N HIS A 64 14.67 2.37 -7.81
CA HIS A 64 14.17 1.03 -8.08
C HIS A 64 13.24 0.95 -9.30
N LEU A 65 12.47 2.02 -9.56
CA LEU A 65 11.53 2.06 -10.69
C LEU A 65 12.17 2.51 -12.00
N LEU A 66 13.17 3.38 -11.93
CA LEU A 66 13.72 4.08 -13.09
C LEU A 66 15.15 3.65 -13.46
N ARG A 67 15.95 3.11 -12.53
CA ARG A 67 17.27 2.57 -12.87
C ARG A 67 17.16 1.09 -13.26
N LEU A 68 17.69 0.78 -14.45
CA LEU A 68 17.81 -0.58 -15.00
C LEU A 68 18.86 -1.45 -14.29
N ARG A 69 19.61 -0.90 -13.34
CA ARG A 69 20.83 -1.51 -12.83
C ARG A 69 20.49 -2.59 -11.81
N ASP A 70 20.86 -3.82 -12.15
CA ASP A 70 20.91 -5.03 -11.31
C ASP A 70 19.67 -5.90 -11.18
N LEU A 71 18.83 -5.97 -12.22
CA LEU A 71 17.84 -7.05 -12.32
C LEU A 71 18.36 -8.16 -13.24
N GLN A 72 19.00 -9.16 -12.62
CA GLN A 72 19.42 -10.40 -13.29
C GLN A 72 18.27 -11.12 -14.03
N HIS A 73 17.00 -10.80 -13.75
CA HIS A 73 15.82 -11.47 -14.32
C HIS A 73 14.76 -10.46 -14.79
N GLY A 74 14.78 -10.09 -16.07
CA GLY A 74 13.58 -9.62 -16.79
C GLY A 74 13.06 -8.21 -16.46
N TRP A 75 13.85 -7.19 -16.80
CA TRP A 75 13.48 -5.86 -17.34
C TRP A 75 12.00 -5.42 -17.27
N ARG A 76 11.69 -4.46 -16.38
CA ARG A 76 10.71 -3.39 -16.64
C ARG A 76 11.12 -2.11 -15.89
N CYS A 77 11.48 -1.05 -16.63
CA CYS A 77 11.37 0.31 -16.11
C CYS A 77 9.91 0.70 -16.06
N TYR A 78 9.51 1.43 -15.02
CA TYR A 78 8.14 1.90 -14.83
C TYR A 78 8.08 3.44 -14.91
N PRO A 79 8.22 4.02 -16.12
CA PRO A 79 8.21 5.48 -16.30
C PRO A 79 6.85 6.11 -16.03
N GLU A 80 5.78 5.32 -15.85
CA GLU A 80 4.43 5.79 -15.55
C GLU A 80 4.40 6.68 -14.30
N ILE A 81 5.33 6.48 -13.36
CA ILE A 81 5.46 7.34 -12.18
C ILE A 81 5.72 8.81 -12.56
N LEU A 82 6.41 9.07 -13.66
CA LEU A 82 6.72 10.42 -14.16
C LEU A 82 5.48 11.17 -14.64
N ALA A 83 4.42 10.44 -15.03
CA ALA A 83 3.17 11.02 -15.50
C ALA A 83 2.21 11.39 -14.36
N THR A 84 2.51 10.99 -13.11
CA THR A 84 1.60 11.17 -11.97
C THR A 84 1.40 12.63 -11.58
N CYS A 85 2.48 13.39 -11.36
CA CYS A 85 2.40 14.80 -11.01
C CYS A 85 3.72 15.55 -11.27
N LYS A 86 3.66 16.89 -11.28
CA LYS A 86 4.80 17.77 -11.57
C LYS A 86 5.95 17.61 -10.57
N GLN A 87 5.65 17.40 -9.28
CA GLN A 87 6.66 17.23 -8.25
C GLN A 87 7.44 15.93 -8.45
N VAL A 88 6.73 14.81 -8.60
CA VAL A 88 7.34 13.51 -8.89
C VAL A 88 8.15 13.56 -10.18
N ASN A 89 7.61 14.16 -11.25
CA ASN A 89 8.33 14.31 -12.51
C ASN A 89 9.66 15.06 -12.34
N ARG A 90 9.66 16.14 -11.54
CA ARG A 90 10.87 16.92 -11.25
C ARG A 90 11.88 16.12 -10.43
N GLU A 91 11.46 15.49 -9.33
CA GLU A 91 12.35 14.69 -8.46
C GLU A 91 12.92 13.47 -9.19
N ALA A 92 12.08 12.76 -9.95
CA ALA A 92 12.44 11.51 -10.59
C ALA A 92 13.24 11.68 -11.90
N ARG A 93 13.19 12.86 -12.53
CA ARG A 93 13.95 13.14 -13.77
C ARG A 93 15.45 13.03 -13.59
N GLU A 94 15.96 13.34 -12.40
CA GLU A 94 17.39 13.22 -12.06
C GLU A 94 17.88 11.77 -12.18
N TYR A 95 16.98 10.79 -12.08
CA TYR A 95 17.27 9.36 -12.13
C TYR A 95 17.19 8.75 -13.54
N LEU A 96 16.83 9.52 -14.57
CA LEU A 96 16.82 9.11 -15.98
C LEU A 96 18.12 9.43 -16.73
N THR A 97 19.01 10.19 -16.09
CA THR A 97 20.31 10.63 -16.63
C THR A 97 21.41 9.62 -16.34
#